data_AF-A0AB40AEH5-F1
#
_entry.id   AF-A0AB40AEH5-F1
#
_cell.length_a   1.000
_cell.length_b   1.000
_cell.length_c   1.000
_cell.angle_alpha   90.00
_cell.angle_beta   90.00
_cell.angle_gamma   90.00
#
_symmetry.space_group_name_H-M   'P 1'
#
loop_
_entity.id
_entity.type
_entity.pdbx_description
1 polymer ?
#
loop_
_entity_poly.entity_id
_entity_poly.type
_entity_poly.pdbx_seq_one_letter_code
_entity_poly.pdbx_strand_id
1 'polypeptide(L)'
;MPGRKKNHHKNSNRARHQRGQQSRDKQEEQPTKEQAAEEEEEASHSPEEDKPFRVAQSEIYGRYLVASRQLEPGETLIREEPLAIGPCVSGDPVCLGCYQPVTLKPDQYRCPDCGWPLCGSNCSGLKHKHGHTETECQLYGERRAVAAELLTDRAGPAEVRDLYELVMIVRILLLRQHDPEQFALIARMESHTEERRQNAVLWRHYEEKVVQRLRGTWQLEDLEAEQVHEVCGILDVNCFEIGQNGAKARTLYPSAFLLAHDCTPNTAHTDDPRSYAILLRTSRRVREREALTLSYAYTLQGTLKRRAFMHEGKLFWCRCRRCADPRELGTDCSALVCATCRAGSVRAVDPLEQTGDWACDRCSHQIGAEDVERRLDRINDDLESIDVHDIPGLENFLLRYRDILRPNHYLLLSAKYSLCQIYGRIDGYLLPQMSPEDIARKESYCREFLEIIDVLDPGLTRLRGLIMYELHAPVMVLAQMAIQNGQISRQEFQRRLKEVVKLLQVSRDILCLEPEGSTENAMGLAAADALNKMGC
;
A
#
# COMPACT_ATOMS: atom_id res chain seq x y z
N MET A 1 41.37 48.16 -35.53
CA MET A 1 41.29 49.58 -35.92
C MET A 1 39.89 49.85 -36.44
N PRO A 2 39.23 50.96 -36.10
CA PRO A 2 39.48 51.93 -35.02
C PRO A 2 38.34 51.87 -33.96
N GLY A 3 38.51 52.19 -32.67
CA GLY A 3 39.12 53.38 -32.04
C GLY A 3 37.96 54.24 -31.46
N ARG A 4 37.98 54.94 -30.32
CA ARG A 4 38.93 55.41 -29.27
C ARG A 4 38.01 55.85 -28.08
N LYS A 5 38.41 55.98 -26.81
CA LYS A 5 39.37 56.90 -26.16
C LYS A 5 39.54 56.44 -24.67
N LYS A 6 40.75 56.17 -24.16
CA LYS A 6 41.69 57.04 -23.38
C LYS A 6 41.10 57.64 -22.10
N ASN A 7 41.47 57.13 -20.90
CA ASN A 7 42.64 57.43 -20.05
C ASN A 7 42.38 58.55 -19.03
N HIS A 8 42.61 58.27 -17.73
CA HIS A 8 43.61 58.99 -16.94
C HIS A 8 43.93 58.30 -15.59
N HIS A 9 45.19 57.91 -15.43
CA HIS A 9 45.87 57.73 -14.16
C HIS A 9 45.99 59.07 -13.41
N LYS A 10 45.91 59.03 -12.08
CA LYS A 10 46.72 59.85 -11.18
C LYS A 10 47.36 58.97 -10.13
N ASN A 11 48.67 59.13 -10.00
CA ASN A 11 49.54 58.48 -9.03
C ASN A 11 50.32 59.62 -8.35
N SER A 12 50.37 59.64 -7.02
CA SER A 12 51.42 60.34 -6.23
C SER A 12 51.35 59.78 -4.80
N ASN A 13 52.33 58.99 -4.36
CA ASN A 13 53.52 59.42 -3.60
C ASN A 13 53.15 60.17 -2.31
N ARG A 14 53.72 59.92 -1.12
CA ARG A 14 54.96 59.26 -0.66
C ARG A 14 54.90 59.35 0.87
N ALA A 15 55.50 58.41 1.61
CA ALA A 15 56.56 58.68 2.61
C ALA A 15 56.72 57.53 3.62
N ARG A 16 57.97 57.08 3.74
CA ARG A 16 58.53 56.24 4.81
C ARG A 16 58.56 57.01 6.13
N HIS A 17 58.42 56.32 7.26
CA HIS A 17 59.42 56.34 8.34
C HIS A 17 59.21 55.22 9.37
N GLN A 18 60.28 54.45 9.61
CA GLN A 18 60.47 53.62 10.80
C GLN A 18 60.96 54.48 11.98
N ARG A 19 60.53 54.18 13.21
CA ARG A 19 61.38 53.97 14.40
C ARG A 19 60.53 53.80 15.66
N GLY A 20 60.95 52.90 16.56
CA GLY A 20 60.71 53.02 18.00
C GLY A 20 60.23 51.74 18.69
N GLN A 21 61.18 50.98 19.26
CA GLN A 21 60.93 49.98 20.30
C GLN A 21 60.44 50.65 21.59
N GLN A 22 59.58 49.97 22.36
CA GLN A 22 59.81 49.73 23.81
C GLN A 22 58.75 48.77 24.38
N SER A 23 59.25 47.85 25.21
CA SER A 23 58.50 46.89 26.02
C SER A 23 58.11 47.50 27.38
N ARG A 24 56.93 47.13 27.90
CA ARG A 24 56.73 46.40 29.18
C ARG A 24 55.30 46.51 29.71
N ASP A 25 54.83 45.35 30.17
CA ASP A 25 53.93 45.05 31.30
C ASP A 25 52.50 45.62 31.36
N LYS A 26 51.53 44.69 31.40
CA LYS A 26 50.45 44.54 32.41
C LYS A 26 49.54 43.37 32.00
N GLN A 27 49.61 42.28 32.75
CA GLN A 27 48.65 41.85 33.79
C GLN A 27 47.38 41.21 33.22
N GLU A 28 47.21 39.95 33.61
CA GLU A 28 46.11 39.04 33.35
C GLU A 28 44.77 39.59 33.85
N GLU A 29 43.74 39.52 33.00
CA GLU A 29 42.34 39.40 33.41
C GLU A 29 41.75 38.17 32.72
N GLN A 30 41.31 37.21 33.52
CA GLN A 30 40.56 36.03 33.12
C GLN A 30 39.15 36.43 32.64
N PRO A 31 38.62 35.89 31.53
CA PRO A 31 37.22 36.04 31.22
C PRO A 31 36.36 35.12 32.11
N THR A 32 35.25 35.68 32.53
CA THR A 32 34.23 35.14 33.44
C THR A 32 33.55 33.87 32.93
N LYS A 33 33.19 33.00 33.88
CA LYS A 33 32.30 31.82 33.74
C LYS A 33 30.91 32.22 33.27
N GLU A 34 30.76 32.59 32.00
CA GLU A 34 29.44 32.73 31.36
C GLU A 34 29.51 32.58 29.83
N GLN A 35 30.67 32.19 29.29
CA GLN A 35 30.87 31.89 27.85
C GLN A 35 31.52 30.52 27.62
N ALA A 36 31.44 29.61 28.60
CA ALA A 36 31.92 28.23 28.49
C ALA A 36 30.77 27.20 28.47
N ALA A 37 29.53 27.66 28.19
CA ALA A 37 28.35 26.80 28.11
C ALA A 37 27.76 26.70 26.68
N GLU A 38 28.44 27.25 25.66
CA GLU A 38 27.97 27.23 24.27
C GLU A 38 28.99 26.64 23.27
N GLU A 39 30.13 26.10 23.73
CA GLU A 39 31.15 25.50 22.86
C GLU A 39 31.71 24.16 23.39
N GLU A 40 30.89 23.37 24.09
CA GLU A 40 31.12 21.94 24.32
C GLU A 40 29.87 21.14 23.92
N GLU A 41 29.47 21.27 22.66
CA GLU A 41 28.52 20.35 22.00
C GLU A 41 29.14 19.84 20.67
N GLU A 42 30.42 19.47 20.70
CA GLU A 42 31.03 18.63 19.66
C GLU A 42 31.40 17.27 20.23
N ALA A 43 30.84 16.25 19.58
CA ALA A 43 31.20 14.82 19.65
C ALA A 43 30.76 14.03 20.90
N SER A 44 29.45 14.02 21.17
CA SER A 44 28.80 12.74 21.48
C SER A 44 27.95 12.31 20.28
N HIS A 45 28.57 11.65 19.28
CA HIS A 45 27.80 10.96 18.26
C HIS A 45 26.95 9.89 18.92
N SER A 46 25.66 10.19 19.11
CA SER A 46 24.68 9.20 19.49
C SER A 46 24.43 8.28 18.29
N PRO A 47 24.18 6.98 18.49
CA PRO A 47 23.88 6.04 17.41
C PRO A 47 22.55 6.30 16.68
N GLU A 48 21.89 7.44 16.91
CA GLU A 48 20.66 7.84 16.23
C GLU A 48 20.90 8.57 14.89
N GLU A 49 22.09 9.15 14.67
CA GLU A 49 22.37 9.93 13.46
C GLU A 49 22.56 9.08 12.19
N ASP A 50 22.73 7.76 12.31
CA ASP A 50 23.00 6.87 11.16
C ASP A 50 21.75 6.08 10.69
N LYS A 51 20.58 6.32 11.30
CA LYS A 51 19.33 5.67 10.88
C LYS A 51 18.81 6.29 9.57
N PRO A 52 18.27 5.49 8.62
CA PRO A 52 17.76 6.01 7.35
C PRO A 52 16.56 6.96 7.52
N PHE A 53 15.88 6.91 8.67
CA PHE A 53 14.74 7.76 9.00
C PHE A 53 14.69 8.11 10.49
N ARG A 54 13.85 9.10 10.80
CA ARG A 54 13.52 9.55 12.16
C ARG A 54 12.02 9.80 12.29
N VAL A 55 11.54 9.79 13.52
CA VAL A 55 10.14 10.17 13.83
C VAL A 55 10.03 11.69 13.84
N ALA A 56 9.03 12.20 13.13
CA ALA A 56 8.59 13.59 13.16
C ALA A 56 7.15 13.67 13.67
N GLN A 57 6.66 14.89 13.93
CA GLN A 57 5.29 15.14 14.36
C GLN A 57 4.66 16.23 13.50
N SER A 58 3.38 16.07 13.14
CA SER A 58 2.59 17.09 12.43
C SER A 58 1.14 17.06 12.91
N GLU A 59 0.41 18.16 12.68
CA GLU A 59 -1.02 18.23 12.97
C GLU A 59 -1.87 17.28 12.10
N ILE A 60 -1.36 16.93 10.91
CA ILE A 60 -2.08 16.08 9.95
C ILE A 60 -1.90 14.60 10.26
N TYR A 61 -0.66 14.17 10.54
CA TYR A 61 -0.32 12.75 10.68
C TYR A 61 -0.09 12.31 12.11
N GLY A 62 -0.11 13.23 13.09
CA GLY A 62 0.44 12.94 14.40
C GLY A 62 1.92 12.58 14.27
N ARG A 63 2.34 11.43 14.82
CA ARG A 63 3.70 10.90 14.67
C ARG A 63 3.85 10.21 13.32
N TYR A 64 4.92 10.52 12.59
CA TYR A 64 5.18 9.91 11.28
C TYR A 64 6.66 9.81 10.97
N LEU A 65 7.03 8.99 10.00
CA LEU A 65 8.43 8.82 9.58
C LEU A 65 8.85 9.82 8.49
N VAL A 66 10.06 10.37 8.63
CA VAL A 66 10.73 11.18 7.60
C VAL A 66 12.13 10.66 7.35
N ALA A 67 12.60 10.75 6.11
CA ALA A 67 13.96 10.33 5.75
C ALA A 67 15.01 11.24 6.42
N SER A 68 16.04 10.64 7.03
CA SER A 68 17.14 11.38 7.67
C SER A 68 18.22 11.80 6.68
N ARG A 69 18.23 11.18 5.49
CA ARG A 69 19.11 11.46 4.35
C ARG A 69 18.39 11.15 3.04
N GLN A 70 19.05 11.35 1.91
CA GLN A 70 18.56 10.78 0.66
C GLN A 70 18.60 9.25 0.73
N LEU A 71 17.50 8.61 0.32
CA LEU A 71 17.36 7.16 0.24
C LEU A 71 17.21 6.73 -1.21
N GLU A 72 17.91 5.67 -1.59
CA GLU A 72 17.84 5.13 -2.95
C GLU A 72 16.72 4.10 -3.09
N PRO A 73 16.18 3.84 -4.29
CA PRO A 73 15.18 2.80 -4.50
C PRO A 73 15.66 1.42 -4.01
N GLY A 74 14.81 0.69 -3.30
CA GLY A 74 15.08 -0.67 -2.81
C GLY A 74 15.81 -0.72 -1.46
N GLU A 75 16.13 0.43 -0.87
CA GLU A 75 16.75 0.51 0.43
C GLU A 75 15.80 0.01 1.52
N THR A 76 16.27 -0.92 2.36
CA THR A 76 15.49 -1.47 3.48
C THR A 76 15.40 -0.45 4.61
N LEU A 77 14.17 -0.19 5.05
CA LEU A 77 13.88 0.75 6.13
C LEU A 77 13.54 -0.01 7.42
N ILE A 78 12.53 -0.88 7.36
CA ILE A 78 12.03 -1.60 8.52
C ILE A 78 12.04 -3.10 8.22
N ARG A 79 12.53 -3.87 9.19
CA ARG A 79 12.32 -5.32 9.25
C ARG A 79 11.92 -5.66 10.68
N GLU A 80 10.67 -6.08 10.87
CA GLU A 80 10.15 -6.37 12.20
C GLU A 80 9.13 -7.51 12.22
N GLU A 81 9.12 -8.22 13.34
CA GLU A 81 8.19 -9.32 13.60
C GLU A 81 6.84 -8.77 14.11
N PRO A 82 5.72 -9.48 13.85
CA PRO A 82 4.40 -9.06 14.28
C PRO A 82 4.19 -9.13 15.79
N LEU A 83 3.51 -8.12 16.35
CA LEU A 83 3.11 -8.06 17.77
C LEU A 83 1.84 -8.87 18.06
N ALA A 84 0.95 -8.99 17.10
CA ALA A 84 -0.24 -9.81 17.20
C ALA A 84 -0.69 -10.14 15.79
N ILE A 85 -1.20 -11.35 15.58
CA ILE A 85 -1.80 -11.75 14.30
C ILE A 85 -3.19 -12.26 14.58
N GLY A 86 -4.12 -11.96 13.70
CA GLY A 86 -5.47 -12.47 13.74
C GLY A 86 -6.06 -12.58 12.34
N PRO A 87 -7.23 -13.21 12.20
CA PRO A 87 -7.95 -13.24 10.94
C PRO A 87 -8.37 -11.83 10.49
N CYS A 88 -8.45 -11.62 9.17
CA CYS A 88 -9.10 -10.42 8.64
C CYS A 88 -10.58 -10.38 9.05
N VAL A 89 -11.12 -9.17 9.18
CA VAL A 89 -12.55 -8.94 9.44
C VAL A 89 -13.31 -9.14 8.13
N SER A 90 -13.47 -10.40 7.73
CA SER A 90 -14.12 -10.80 6.49
C SER A 90 -15.19 -11.85 6.74
N GLY A 91 -16.07 -12.07 5.75
CA GLY A 91 -17.07 -13.14 5.81
C GLY A 91 -16.51 -14.53 5.54
N ASP A 92 -15.21 -14.65 5.24
CA ASP A 92 -14.58 -15.91 4.86
C ASP A 92 -13.92 -16.58 6.07
N PRO A 93 -14.28 -17.83 6.39
CA PRO A 93 -13.70 -18.56 7.50
C PRO A 93 -12.27 -19.02 7.17
N VAL A 94 -11.37 -18.89 8.15
CA VAL A 94 -9.95 -19.27 8.02
C VAL A 94 -9.48 -20.14 9.18
N CYS A 95 -8.41 -20.90 8.99
CA CYS A 95 -7.76 -21.62 10.07
C CYS A 95 -7.12 -20.64 11.08
N LEU A 96 -7.37 -20.77 12.39
CA LEU A 96 -6.74 -19.90 13.39
C LEU A 96 -5.23 -20.10 13.58
N GLY A 97 -4.68 -21.19 13.03
CA GLY A 97 -3.25 -21.48 13.06
C GLY A 97 -2.50 -20.78 11.93
N CYS A 98 -2.87 -21.06 10.67
CA CYS A 98 -2.14 -20.60 9.48
C CYS A 98 -2.90 -19.60 8.61
N TYR A 99 -4.14 -19.24 8.98
CA TYR A 99 -5.00 -18.29 8.28
C TYR A 99 -5.38 -18.66 6.84
N GLN A 100 -5.08 -19.89 6.43
CA GLN A 100 -5.55 -20.43 5.16
C GLN A 100 -7.08 -20.62 5.17
N PRO A 101 -7.76 -20.44 4.03
CA PRO A 101 -9.20 -20.63 3.93
C PRO A 101 -9.62 -22.02 4.41
N VAL A 102 -10.75 -22.08 5.11
CA VAL A 102 -11.41 -23.33 5.49
C VAL A 102 -12.87 -23.26 5.04
N THR A 103 -13.58 -24.37 5.14
CA THR A 103 -15.05 -24.39 4.96
C THR A 103 -15.73 -24.53 6.31
N LEU A 104 -17.05 -24.31 6.38
CA LEU A 104 -17.84 -24.61 7.58
C LEU A 104 -18.65 -25.90 7.46
N LYS A 105 -18.37 -26.70 6.43
CA LYS A 105 -19.06 -27.96 6.19
C LYS A 105 -18.78 -28.97 7.32
N PRO A 106 -19.67 -29.96 7.53
CA PRO A 106 -19.51 -30.95 8.59
C PRO A 106 -18.22 -31.77 8.53
N ASP A 107 -17.63 -31.94 7.35
CA ASP A 107 -16.38 -32.66 7.10
C ASP A 107 -15.11 -31.81 7.33
N GLN A 108 -15.25 -30.50 7.58
CA GLN A 108 -14.12 -29.64 7.94
C GLN A 108 -13.48 -30.13 9.25
N TYR A 109 -12.16 -30.30 9.25
CA TYR A 109 -11.41 -30.58 10.46
C TYR A 109 -11.57 -29.43 11.49
N ARG A 110 -11.83 -29.80 12.74
CA ARG A 110 -12.02 -28.87 13.85
C ARG A 110 -11.07 -29.22 14.97
N CYS A 111 -10.61 -28.20 15.69
CA CYS A 111 -9.84 -28.40 16.91
C CYS A 111 -10.63 -29.30 17.88
N PRO A 112 -10.06 -30.39 18.40
CA PRO A 112 -10.78 -31.27 19.32
C PRO A 112 -11.18 -30.53 20.60
N ASP A 113 -10.32 -29.64 21.10
CA ASP A 113 -10.49 -28.97 22.39
C ASP A 113 -11.49 -27.80 22.28
N CYS A 114 -11.29 -26.88 21.33
CA CYS A 114 -12.12 -25.68 21.20
C CYS A 114 -13.18 -25.71 20.08
N GLY A 115 -13.13 -26.69 19.18
CA GLY A 115 -14.12 -26.86 18.10
C GLY A 115 -13.94 -25.93 16.91
N TRP A 116 -12.98 -25.00 16.95
CA TRP A 116 -12.77 -24.03 15.88
C TRP A 116 -12.35 -24.72 14.57
N PRO A 117 -12.86 -24.29 13.41
CA PRO A 117 -12.40 -24.78 12.10
C PRO A 117 -10.89 -24.59 11.89
N LEU A 118 -10.20 -25.64 11.43
CA LEU A 118 -8.77 -25.63 11.14
C LEU A 118 -8.47 -26.34 9.83
N CYS A 119 -7.34 -26.04 9.18
CA CYS A 119 -6.97 -26.68 7.92
C CYS A 119 -6.63 -28.17 8.06
N GLY A 120 -6.30 -28.64 9.28
CA GLY A 120 -5.98 -30.03 9.59
C GLY A 120 -5.27 -30.18 10.93
N SER A 121 -5.05 -31.43 11.36
CA SER A 121 -4.39 -31.75 12.64
C SER A 121 -2.91 -31.37 12.69
N ASN A 122 -2.27 -31.28 11.52
CA ASN A 122 -0.84 -30.99 11.38
C ASN A 122 -0.58 -29.52 10.97
N CYS A 123 -1.52 -28.63 11.26
CA CYS A 123 -1.35 -27.20 10.97
C CYS A 123 -0.12 -26.64 11.71
N SER A 124 0.77 -25.95 10.98
CA SER A 124 2.00 -25.37 11.52
C SER A 124 1.78 -24.29 12.58
N GLY A 125 0.60 -23.67 12.58
CA GLY A 125 0.23 -22.63 13.54
C GLY A 125 -0.49 -23.13 14.79
N LEU A 126 -0.67 -24.45 14.97
CA LEU A 126 -1.22 -24.98 16.20
C LEU A 126 -0.21 -24.83 17.35
N LYS A 127 -0.68 -24.33 18.50
CA LYS A 127 0.11 -24.08 19.71
C LYS A 127 1.31 -23.15 19.49
N HIS A 128 1.24 -22.34 18.44
CA HIS A 128 2.29 -21.39 18.07
C HIS A 128 1.90 -19.96 18.46
N LYS A 129 2.86 -19.14 18.86
CA LYS A 129 2.61 -17.73 19.30
C LYS A 129 1.89 -16.86 18.27
N HIS A 130 2.09 -17.14 16.99
CA HIS A 130 1.49 -16.41 15.86
C HIS A 130 0.26 -17.09 15.27
N GLY A 131 -0.27 -18.13 15.92
CA GLY A 131 -1.40 -18.91 15.46
C GLY A 131 -2.33 -19.27 16.61
N HIS A 132 -2.84 -20.51 16.63
CA HIS A 132 -3.81 -20.97 17.60
C HIS A 132 -3.13 -21.42 18.91
N THR A 133 -2.97 -20.50 19.86
CA THR A 133 -2.27 -20.75 21.13
C THR A 133 -3.06 -21.68 22.07
N GLU A 134 -2.38 -22.32 23.03
CA GLU A 134 -3.05 -23.14 24.06
C GLU A 134 -3.98 -22.29 24.93
N THR A 135 -3.57 -21.06 25.27
CA THR A 135 -4.35 -20.13 26.10
C THR A 135 -5.68 -19.76 25.46
N GLU A 136 -5.68 -19.34 24.20
CA GLU A 136 -6.95 -18.99 23.53
C GLU A 136 -7.80 -20.24 23.26
N CYS A 137 -7.16 -21.39 22.99
CA CYS A 137 -7.84 -22.66 22.79
C CYS A 137 -8.65 -23.05 24.02
N GLN A 138 -8.06 -22.94 25.21
CA GLN A 138 -8.77 -23.17 26.47
C GLN A 138 -9.95 -22.21 26.63
N LEU A 139 -9.74 -20.91 26.41
CA LEU A 139 -10.79 -19.89 26.53
C LEU A 139 -11.97 -20.19 25.59
N TYR A 140 -11.70 -20.52 24.32
CA TYR A 140 -12.73 -20.89 23.35
C TYR A 140 -13.38 -22.24 23.67
N GLY A 141 -12.63 -23.20 24.22
CA GLY A 141 -13.12 -24.52 24.64
C GLY A 141 -14.14 -24.45 25.77
N GLU A 142 -13.96 -23.54 26.72
CA GLU A 142 -14.95 -23.26 27.77
C GLU A 142 -16.23 -22.59 27.22
N ARG A 143 -16.17 -22.03 26.00
CA ARG A 143 -17.21 -21.17 25.39
C ARG A 143 -17.70 -21.69 24.04
N ARG A 144 -17.53 -22.99 23.76
CA ARG A 144 -17.81 -23.61 22.44
C ARG A 144 -19.19 -23.27 21.88
N ALA A 145 -20.22 -23.39 22.72
CA ALA A 145 -21.61 -23.17 22.35
C ALA A 145 -21.91 -21.75 21.84
N VAL A 146 -21.11 -20.75 22.26
CA VAL A 146 -21.28 -19.34 21.88
C VAL A 146 -20.14 -18.83 20.97
N ALA A 147 -19.29 -19.74 20.50
CA ALA A 147 -18.15 -19.45 19.63
C ALA A 147 -18.09 -20.46 18.47
N ALA A 148 -17.27 -21.49 18.58
CA ALA A 148 -16.97 -22.39 17.47
C ALA A 148 -18.17 -23.22 16.96
N GLU A 149 -19.15 -23.51 17.81
CA GLU A 149 -20.35 -24.27 17.42
C GLU A 149 -21.36 -23.45 16.61
N LEU A 150 -21.22 -22.12 16.61
CA LEU A 150 -21.99 -21.24 15.73
C LEU A 150 -21.44 -21.24 14.30
N LEU A 151 -20.16 -21.54 14.12
CA LEU A 151 -19.48 -21.57 12.82
C LEU A 151 -19.84 -22.85 12.03
N THR A 152 -21.08 -22.93 11.54
CA THR A 152 -21.62 -24.05 10.75
C THR A 152 -21.83 -23.65 9.29
N ASP A 153 -22.18 -24.61 8.43
CA ASP A 153 -22.55 -24.36 7.03
C ASP A 153 -23.81 -23.49 6.86
N ARG A 154 -24.54 -23.25 7.95
CA ARG A 154 -25.70 -22.33 8.01
C ARG A 154 -25.34 -20.91 8.44
N ALA A 155 -24.12 -20.70 8.93
CA ALA A 155 -23.68 -19.39 9.39
C ALA A 155 -23.59 -18.42 8.20
N GLY A 156 -24.23 -17.27 8.33
CA GLY A 156 -24.14 -16.23 7.31
C GLY A 156 -22.77 -15.52 7.36
N PRO A 157 -22.34 -14.85 6.27
CA PRO A 157 -21.06 -14.13 6.22
C PRO A 157 -20.89 -13.11 7.35
N ALA A 158 -21.98 -12.47 7.77
CA ALA A 158 -21.95 -11.53 8.89
C ALA A 158 -21.64 -12.21 10.24
N GLU A 159 -22.20 -13.39 10.49
CA GLU A 159 -21.94 -14.14 11.73
C GLU A 159 -20.50 -14.65 11.80
N VAL A 160 -19.99 -15.15 10.67
CA VAL A 160 -18.59 -15.54 10.54
C VAL A 160 -17.69 -14.34 10.84
N ARG A 161 -17.90 -13.21 10.16
CA ARG A 161 -17.13 -11.99 10.39
C ARG A 161 -17.17 -11.56 11.86
N ASP A 162 -18.35 -11.48 12.45
CA ASP A 162 -18.54 -11.01 13.83
C ASP A 162 -17.85 -11.94 14.86
N LEU A 163 -17.63 -13.24 14.57
CA LEU A 163 -16.91 -14.17 15.45
C LEU A 163 -15.40 -14.13 15.22
N TYR A 164 -14.95 -14.06 13.97
CA TYR A 164 -13.52 -13.99 13.64
C TYR A 164 -12.91 -12.65 14.07
N GLU A 165 -13.68 -11.55 14.03
CA GLU A 165 -13.22 -10.25 14.53
C GLU A 165 -12.76 -10.29 15.99
N LEU A 166 -13.46 -11.06 16.84
CA LEU A 166 -13.15 -11.21 18.26
C LEU A 166 -11.80 -11.88 18.51
N VAL A 167 -11.32 -12.72 17.59
CA VAL A 167 -10.10 -13.51 17.79
C VAL A 167 -8.89 -12.61 18.02
N MET A 168 -8.70 -11.61 17.16
CA MET A 168 -7.59 -10.66 17.28
C MET A 168 -7.67 -9.84 18.57
N ILE A 169 -8.89 -9.41 18.94
CA ILE A 169 -9.14 -8.63 20.15
C ILE A 169 -8.80 -9.46 21.40
N VAL A 170 -9.28 -10.71 21.45
CA VAL A 170 -8.98 -11.65 22.54
C VAL A 170 -7.48 -11.92 22.64
N ARG A 171 -6.79 -12.11 21.51
CA ARG A 171 -5.33 -12.29 21.50
C ARG A 171 -4.61 -11.12 22.14
N ILE A 172 -4.96 -9.88 21.78
CA ILE A 172 -4.35 -8.67 22.38
C ILE A 172 -4.67 -8.58 23.89
N LEU A 173 -5.91 -8.86 24.29
CA LEU A 173 -6.30 -8.84 25.70
C LEU A 173 -5.57 -9.92 26.53
N LEU A 174 -5.31 -11.08 25.95
CA LEU A 174 -4.52 -12.15 26.58
C LEU A 174 -3.04 -11.77 26.70
N LEU A 175 -2.48 -11.04 25.74
CA LEU A 175 -1.10 -10.52 25.86
C LEU A 175 -0.94 -9.67 27.12
N ARG A 176 -1.94 -8.89 27.52
CA ARG A 176 -1.87 -8.12 28.77
C ARG A 176 -1.56 -8.98 30.01
N GLN A 177 -2.01 -10.23 30.02
CA GLN A 177 -1.82 -11.17 31.14
C GLN A 177 -0.51 -11.96 31.02
N HIS A 178 -0.18 -12.42 29.82
CA HIS A 178 0.91 -13.38 29.60
C HIS A 178 2.18 -12.78 28.99
N ASP A 179 2.08 -11.60 28.37
CA ASP A 179 3.17 -10.86 27.75
C ASP A 179 2.93 -9.33 27.83
N PRO A 180 3.04 -8.75 29.04
CA PRO A 180 2.74 -7.34 29.26
C PRO A 180 3.71 -6.39 28.53
N GLU A 181 4.92 -6.84 28.21
CA GLU A 181 5.89 -6.05 27.44
C GLU A 181 5.42 -5.89 25.99
N GLN A 182 4.96 -6.97 25.36
CA GLN A 182 4.39 -6.92 24.02
C GLN A 182 3.08 -6.12 23.98
N PHE A 183 2.22 -6.25 25.01
CA PHE A 183 1.02 -5.42 25.15
C PHE A 183 1.37 -3.93 25.30
N ALA A 184 2.41 -3.58 26.04
CA ALA A 184 2.84 -2.19 26.21
C ALA A 184 3.27 -1.54 24.88
N LEU A 185 3.79 -2.31 23.92
CA LEU A 185 4.07 -1.80 22.56
C LEU A 185 2.78 -1.49 21.80
N ILE A 186 1.77 -2.37 21.90
CA ILE A 186 0.45 -2.18 21.28
C ILE A 186 -0.27 -0.97 21.89
N ALA A 187 -0.23 -0.83 23.22
CA ALA A 187 -0.89 0.27 23.94
C ALA A 187 -0.34 1.67 23.63
N ARG A 188 0.79 1.78 22.90
CA ARG A 188 1.36 3.07 22.45
C ARG A 188 0.79 3.54 21.11
N MET A 189 0.01 2.71 20.44
CA MET A 189 -0.59 3.01 19.14
C MET A 189 -1.81 3.93 19.30
N GLU A 190 -2.09 4.72 18.26
CA GLU A 190 -3.26 5.60 18.26
C GLU A 190 -4.54 4.78 18.15
N SER A 191 -5.54 5.10 18.96
CA SER A 191 -6.83 4.41 18.99
C SER A 191 -7.98 5.26 18.45
N HIS A 192 -7.80 6.58 18.38
CA HIS A 192 -8.85 7.56 18.11
C HIS A 192 -10.12 7.34 18.95
N THR A 193 -9.96 6.86 20.20
CA THR A 193 -11.11 6.47 21.04
C THR A 193 -12.09 7.63 21.25
N GLU A 194 -11.62 8.86 21.41
CA GLU A 194 -12.48 10.02 21.61
C GLU A 194 -13.25 10.40 20.33
N GLU A 195 -12.60 10.40 19.18
CA GLU A 195 -13.25 10.64 17.88
C GLU A 195 -14.25 9.53 17.54
N ARG A 196 -13.89 8.27 17.83
CA ARG A 196 -14.78 7.11 17.66
C ARG A 196 -16.01 7.22 18.55
N ARG A 197 -15.86 7.70 19.79
CA ARG A 197 -16.97 7.91 20.74
C ARG A 197 -17.96 8.95 20.24
N GLN A 198 -17.50 9.95 19.50
CA GLN A 198 -18.37 10.95 18.85
C GLN A 198 -19.13 10.37 17.66
N ASN A 199 -18.60 9.33 17.01
CA ASN A 199 -19.29 8.59 15.95
C ASN A 199 -20.26 7.55 16.56
N ALA A 200 -21.49 7.98 16.84
CA ALA A 200 -22.50 7.15 17.51
C ALA A 200 -22.83 5.83 16.78
N VAL A 201 -22.73 5.80 15.44
CA VAL A 201 -23.00 4.58 14.65
C VAL A 201 -21.87 3.57 14.85
N LEU A 202 -20.63 4.01 14.69
CA LEU A 202 -19.43 3.19 14.89
C LEU A 202 -19.35 2.69 16.34
N TRP A 203 -19.54 3.57 17.30
CA TRP A 203 -19.47 3.22 18.72
C TRP A 203 -20.51 2.16 19.11
N ARG A 204 -21.77 2.35 18.67
CA ARG A 204 -22.84 1.37 18.93
C ARG A 204 -22.53 0.02 18.29
N HIS A 205 -21.98 0.01 17.08
CA HIS A 205 -21.58 -1.22 16.41
C HIS A 205 -20.59 -2.03 17.28
N TYR A 206 -19.51 -1.41 17.75
CA TYR A 206 -18.53 -2.09 18.61
C TYR A 206 -19.10 -2.49 19.98
N GLU A 207 -19.94 -1.64 20.57
CA GLU A 207 -20.60 -1.94 21.85
C GLU A 207 -21.44 -3.22 21.75
N GLU A 208 -22.28 -3.33 20.73
CA GLU A 208 -23.18 -4.48 20.54
C GLU A 208 -22.45 -5.74 20.05
N LYS A 209 -21.56 -5.59 19.06
CA LYS A 209 -20.95 -6.72 18.35
C LYS A 209 -19.71 -7.28 19.04
N VAL A 210 -18.98 -6.44 19.77
CA VAL A 210 -17.73 -6.82 20.41
C VAL A 210 -17.85 -6.79 21.92
N VAL A 211 -18.13 -5.62 22.51
CA VAL A 211 -18.06 -5.43 23.98
C VAL A 211 -19.08 -6.31 24.69
N GLN A 212 -20.36 -6.22 24.32
CA GLN A 212 -21.43 -7.02 24.93
C GLN A 212 -21.27 -8.51 24.65
N ARG A 213 -20.74 -8.87 23.48
CA ARG A 213 -20.49 -10.27 23.14
C ARG A 213 -19.36 -10.86 24.00
N LEU A 214 -18.25 -10.15 24.18
CA LEU A 214 -17.15 -10.61 25.04
C LEU A 214 -17.55 -10.64 26.51
N ARG A 215 -18.13 -9.55 27.03
CA ARG A 215 -18.45 -9.43 28.45
C ARG A 215 -19.67 -10.26 28.85
N GLY A 216 -20.77 -10.15 28.09
CA GLY A 216 -22.04 -10.80 28.39
C GLY A 216 -22.14 -12.23 27.84
N THR A 217 -21.98 -12.41 26.52
CA THR A 217 -22.17 -13.73 25.90
C THR A 217 -21.04 -14.70 26.25
N TRP A 218 -19.80 -14.22 26.21
CA TRP A 218 -18.61 -15.01 26.53
C TRP A 218 -18.23 -14.93 28.02
N GLN A 219 -19.00 -14.21 28.84
CA GLN A 219 -18.83 -14.13 30.30
C GLN A 219 -17.41 -13.70 30.71
N LEU A 220 -16.81 -12.77 29.98
CA LEU A 220 -15.53 -12.13 30.32
C LEU A 220 -15.80 -10.81 31.06
N GLU A 221 -16.52 -10.89 32.19
CA GLU A 221 -17.05 -9.72 32.91
C GLU A 221 -15.95 -8.81 33.50
N ASP A 222 -14.79 -9.39 33.81
CA ASP A 222 -13.60 -8.69 34.29
C ASP A 222 -12.92 -7.80 33.23
N LEU A 223 -13.39 -7.85 31.97
CA LEU A 223 -12.94 -6.93 30.93
C LEU A 223 -13.68 -5.61 31.04
N GLU A 224 -12.93 -4.52 31.18
CA GLU A 224 -13.49 -3.17 31.14
C GLU A 224 -13.92 -2.82 29.70
N ALA A 225 -15.13 -2.29 29.55
CA ALA A 225 -15.68 -1.93 28.23
C ALA A 225 -14.79 -0.92 27.48
N GLU A 226 -14.26 0.07 28.20
CA GLU A 226 -13.40 1.10 27.62
C GLU A 226 -12.11 0.52 27.04
N GLN A 227 -11.53 -0.49 27.70
CA GLN A 227 -10.33 -1.18 27.20
C GLN A 227 -10.60 -1.98 25.94
N VAL A 228 -11.78 -2.60 25.83
CA VAL A 228 -12.17 -3.32 24.61
C VAL A 228 -12.34 -2.32 23.45
N HIS A 229 -13.00 -1.18 23.68
CA HIS A 229 -13.11 -0.11 22.69
C HIS A 229 -11.75 0.46 22.26
N GLU A 230 -10.82 0.63 23.19
CA GLU A 230 -9.45 1.08 22.90
C GLU A 230 -8.71 0.09 21.99
N VAL A 231 -8.79 -1.22 22.26
CA VAL A 231 -8.19 -2.25 21.41
C VAL A 231 -8.81 -2.26 20.00
N CYS A 232 -10.14 -2.11 19.89
CA CYS A 232 -10.81 -1.94 18.59
C CYS A 232 -10.28 -0.69 17.86
N GLY A 233 -10.14 0.41 18.60
CA GLY A 233 -9.41 1.63 18.23
C GLY A 233 -8.10 1.36 17.51
N ILE A 234 -7.19 0.72 18.23
CA ILE A 234 -5.84 0.42 17.77
C ILE A 234 -5.86 -0.45 16.51
N LEU A 235 -6.73 -1.46 16.48
CA LEU A 235 -6.82 -2.37 15.34
C LEU A 235 -7.27 -1.66 14.05
N ASP A 236 -8.30 -0.82 14.12
CA ASP A 236 -8.82 -0.16 12.91
C ASP A 236 -7.80 0.83 12.32
N VAL A 237 -7.04 1.50 13.19
CA VAL A 237 -6.08 2.54 12.78
C VAL A 237 -4.75 1.93 12.31
N ASN A 238 -4.23 0.91 12.99
CA ASN A 238 -2.82 0.50 12.85
C ASN A 238 -2.61 -0.87 12.18
N CYS A 239 -3.67 -1.63 11.89
CA CYS A 239 -3.50 -2.96 11.29
C CYS A 239 -2.98 -2.93 9.85
N PHE A 240 -2.14 -3.91 9.56
CA PHE A 240 -1.69 -4.30 8.23
C PHE A 240 -2.39 -5.59 7.83
N GLU A 241 -2.92 -5.66 6.62
CA GLU A 241 -3.34 -6.93 6.01
C GLU A 241 -2.11 -7.69 5.52
N ILE A 242 -2.06 -8.98 5.84
CA ILE A 242 -0.94 -9.88 5.55
C ILE A 242 -1.48 -11.26 5.14
N GLY A 243 -0.61 -12.07 4.55
CA GLY A 243 -0.95 -13.40 4.12
C GLY A 243 -0.58 -13.64 2.66
N GLN A 244 -0.01 -14.81 2.42
CA GLN A 244 0.43 -15.27 1.12
C GLN A 244 -0.38 -16.50 0.72
N ASN A 245 -0.52 -16.73 -0.59
CA ASN A 245 -1.19 -17.91 -1.14
C ASN A 245 -2.60 -18.14 -0.59
N GLY A 246 -3.43 -17.08 -0.54
CA GLY A 246 -4.83 -17.14 -0.12
C GLY A 246 -5.07 -17.04 1.38
N ALA A 247 -4.03 -17.05 2.22
CA ALA A 247 -4.18 -16.76 3.64
C ALA A 247 -4.71 -15.33 3.85
N LYS A 248 -5.66 -15.16 4.78
CA LYS A 248 -6.27 -13.86 5.08
C LYS A 248 -6.09 -13.50 6.56
N ALA A 249 -5.06 -12.72 6.85
CA ALA A 249 -4.73 -12.29 8.20
C ALA A 249 -4.48 -10.79 8.28
N ARG A 250 -4.53 -10.27 9.49
CA ARG A 250 -4.12 -8.91 9.82
C ARG A 250 -3.21 -8.92 11.03
N THR A 251 -2.36 -7.90 11.13
CA THR A 251 -1.35 -7.82 12.17
C THR A 251 -1.06 -6.38 12.61
N LEU A 252 -0.46 -6.27 13.79
CA LEU A 252 0.14 -5.04 14.31
C LEU A 252 1.65 -5.20 14.35
N TYR A 253 2.38 -4.17 13.92
CA TYR A 253 3.83 -4.15 13.96
C TYR A 253 4.36 -3.05 14.89
N PRO A 254 5.57 -3.21 15.48
CA PRO A 254 6.11 -2.25 16.44
C PRO A 254 6.29 -0.81 15.95
N SER A 255 6.57 -0.60 14.67
CA SER A 255 6.89 0.74 14.16
C SER A 255 6.35 1.05 12.76
N ALA A 256 5.99 0.05 11.95
CA ALA A 256 5.48 0.26 10.59
C ALA A 256 4.20 1.11 10.55
N PHE A 257 3.41 1.13 11.63
CA PHE A 257 2.22 1.99 11.74
C PHE A 257 2.53 3.50 11.67
N LEU A 258 3.80 3.89 11.88
CA LEU A 258 4.24 5.30 11.78
C LEU A 258 4.40 5.79 10.34
N LEU A 259 4.25 4.92 9.34
CA LEU A 259 4.28 5.36 7.94
C LEU A 259 3.00 6.10 7.61
N ALA A 260 3.14 7.35 7.19
CA ALA A 260 2.02 8.18 6.82
C ALA A 260 1.37 7.73 5.50
N HIS A 261 0.14 8.16 5.28
CA HIS A 261 -0.54 7.93 4.01
C HIS A 261 -0.12 8.94 2.93
N ASP A 262 0.14 8.44 1.72
CA ASP A 262 0.02 9.21 0.48
C ASP A 262 -0.62 8.35 -0.62
N CYS A 263 -1.40 8.96 -1.53
CA CYS A 263 -1.99 8.24 -2.67
C CYS A 263 -0.99 8.01 -3.83
N THR A 264 0.25 8.47 -3.67
CA THR A 264 1.43 8.25 -4.49
C THR A 264 2.62 7.88 -3.59
N PRO A 265 2.59 6.67 -3.00
CA PRO A 265 3.54 6.29 -1.95
C PRO A 265 4.98 6.22 -2.45
N ASN A 266 5.93 6.26 -1.51
CA ASN A 266 7.36 6.12 -1.80
C ASN A 266 8.01 4.92 -1.12
N THR A 267 7.20 4.06 -0.51
CA THR A 267 7.60 2.79 0.07
C THR A 267 6.75 1.65 -0.48
N ALA A 268 7.30 0.44 -0.42
CA ALA A 268 6.62 -0.82 -0.68
C ALA A 268 6.98 -1.81 0.43
N HIS A 269 6.11 -2.78 0.68
CA HIS A 269 6.35 -3.78 1.71
C HIS A 269 5.92 -5.17 1.27
N THR A 270 6.50 -6.15 1.94
CA THR A 270 6.19 -7.57 1.78
C THR A 270 6.16 -8.22 3.16
N ASP A 271 5.34 -9.24 3.35
CA ASP A 271 5.30 -10.06 4.55
C ASP A 271 5.94 -11.44 4.31
N ASP A 272 6.74 -11.91 5.26
CA ASP A 272 7.35 -13.24 5.21
C ASP A 272 6.27 -14.35 5.29
N PRO A 273 6.23 -15.32 4.37
CA PRO A 273 5.19 -16.36 4.35
C PRO A 273 5.16 -17.28 5.58
N ARG A 274 6.19 -17.27 6.43
CA ARG A 274 6.33 -18.15 7.60
C ARG A 274 6.23 -17.37 8.91
N SER A 275 7.00 -16.30 9.06
CA SER A 275 7.03 -15.50 10.29
C SER A 275 6.05 -14.33 10.26
N TYR A 276 5.55 -13.96 9.08
CA TYR A 276 4.77 -12.75 8.84
C TYR A 276 5.53 -11.46 9.20
N ALA A 277 6.86 -11.51 9.27
CA ALA A 277 7.67 -10.32 9.43
C ALA A 277 7.48 -9.39 8.24
N ILE A 278 7.31 -8.09 8.50
CA ILE A 278 7.26 -7.09 7.43
C ILE A 278 8.68 -6.72 7.03
N LEU A 279 8.92 -6.67 5.72
CA LEU A 279 10.08 -6.04 5.12
C LEU A 279 9.60 -4.81 4.35
N LEU A 280 10.01 -3.64 4.81
CA LEU A 280 9.67 -2.37 4.20
C LEU A 280 10.86 -1.73 3.51
N ARG A 281 10.65 -1.30 2.28
CA ARG A 281 11.68 -0.72 1.41
C ARG A 281 11.19 0.53 0.72
N THR A 282 12.10 1.40 0.31
CA THR A 282 11.78 2.51 -0.59
C THR A 282 11.41 1.98 -1.99
N SER A 283 10.30 2.44 -2.55
CA SER A 283 9.92 2.10 -3.93
C SER A 283 10.64 3.00 -4.94
N ARG A 284 10.90 4.25 -4.58
CA ARG A 284 11.61 5.24 -5.39
C ARG A 284 12.63 5.98 -4.54
N ARG A 285 13.41 6.85 -5.19
CA ARG A 285 14.29 7.78 -4.47
C ARG A 285 13.46 8.69 -3.56
N VAL A 286 13.92 8.86 -2.33
CA VAL A 286 13.31 9.72 -1.30
C VAL A 286 14.33 10.77 -0.89
N ARG A 287 13.94 12.05 -0.84
CA ARG A 287 14.83 13.14 -0.43
C ARG A 287 14.95 13.18 1.09
N GLU A 288 16.06 13.74 1.59
CA GLU A 288 16.17 14.08 3.01
C GLU A 288 14.94 14.90 3.44
N ARG A 289 14.40 14.58 4.62
CA ARG A 289 13.21 15.21 5.25
C ARG A 289 11.88 14.95 4.54
N GLU A 290 11.87 14.25 3.41
CA GLU A 290 10.63 13.80 2.79
C GLU A 290 9.96 12.75 3.69
N ALA A 291 8.63 12.82 3.80
CA ALA A 291 7.85 11.84 4.54
C ALA A 291 7.98 10.46 3.89
N LEU A 292 8.16 9.42 4.70
CA LEU A 292 8.06 8.03 4.24
C LEU A 292 6.59 7.63 4.29
N THR A 293 6.07 7.22 3.14
CA THR A 293 4.64 7.02 2.94
C THR A 293 4.32 5.71 2.29
N LEU A 294 3.18 5.14 2.71
CA LEU A 294 2.53 4.00 2.08
C LEU A 294 1.09 4.38 1.73
N SER A 295 0.41 3.62 0.88
CA SER A 295 -1.01 3.88 0.58
C SER A 295 -1.90 2.96 1.43
N TYR A 296 -2.72 3.51 2.32
CA TYR A 296 -3.72 2.73 3.06
C TYR A 296 -4.89 2.34 2.15
N ALA A 297 -5.18 3.14 1.13
CA ALA A 297 -6.19 2.86 0.12
C ALA A 297 -5.59 2.15 -1.09
N TYR A 298 -6.43 1.50 -1.89
CA TYR A 298 -6.00 0.94 -3.17
C TYR A 298 -5.63 2.07 -4.14
N THR A 299 -4.37 2.10 -4.59
CA THR A 299 -3.80 3.21 -5.37
C THR A 299 -4.52 3.44 -6.70
N LEU A 300 -5.10 2.42 -7.32
CA LEU A 300 -5.80 2.60 -8.59
C LEU A 300 -7.18 3.24 -8.46
N GLN A 301 -7.84 3.21 -7.30
CA GLN A 301 -9.17 3.81 -7.14
C GLN A 301 -9.17 5.31 -7.44
N GLY A 302 -10.33 5.86 -7.81
CA GLY A 302 -10.53 7.30 -7.99
C GLY A 302 -10.56 8.10 -6.68
N THR A 303 -10.44 9.43 -6.79
CA THR A 303 -10.25 10.30 -5.61
C THR A 303 -11.39 10.23 -4.61
N LEU A 304 -12.66 10.22 -5.06
CA LEU A 304 -13.82 10.10 -4.15
C LEU A 304 -13.76 8.82 -3.31
N LYS A 305 -13.53 7.67 -3.96
CA LYS A 305 -13.50 6.36 -3.29
C LYS A 305 -12.32 6.25 -2.32
N ARG A 306 -11.13 6.71 -2.71
CA ARG A 306 -9.97 6.74 -1.81
C ARG A 306 -10.24 7.62 -0.59
N ARG A 307 -10.75 8.85 -0.80
CA ARG A 307 -11.00 9.79 0.30
C ARG A 307 -12.08 9.28 1.26
N ALA A 308 -13.17 8.72 0.75
CA ALA A 308 -14.21 8.09 1.56
C ALA A 308 -13.62 6.94 2.41
N PHE A 309 -12.85 6.04 1.79
CA PHE A 309 -12.17 4.94 2.50
C PHE A 309 -11.27 5.43 3.65
N MET A 310 -10.49 6.49 3.42
CA MET A 310 -9.65 7.07 4.48
C MET A 310 -10.47 7.69 5.61
N HIS A 311 -11.56 8.38 5.27
CA HIS A 311 -12.41 9.01 6.29
C HIS A 311 -13.17 7.97 7.12
N GLU A 312 -13.75 6.97 6.46
CA GLU A 312 -14.53 5.92 7.12
C GLU A 312 -13.66 4.97 7.95
N GLY A 313 -12.51 4.56 7.41
CA GLY A 313 -11.64 3.58 8.07
C GLY A 313 -10.54 4.18 8.95
N LYS A 314 -10.08 5.41 8.66
CA LYS A 314 -8.94 6.05 9.33
C LYS A 314 -9.26 7.43 9.92
N LEU A 315 -10.52 7.88 9.83
CA LEU A 315 -11.03 9.11 10.46
C LEU A 315 -10.35 10.41 10.01
N PHE A 316 -9.80 10.46 8.78
CA PHE A 316 -9.27 11.70 8.21
C PHE A 316 -9.50 11.83 6.70
N TRP A 317 -9.51 13.08 6.22
CA TRP A 317 -9.61 13.41 4.80
C TRP A 317 -8.23 13.60 4.17
N CYS A 318 -7.86 12.75 3.22
CA CYS A 318 -6.58 12.87 2.52
C CYS A 318 -6.50 14.13 1.63
N ARG A 319 -5.44 14.92 1.80
CA ARG A 319 -5.16 16.16 1.06
C ARG A 319 -3.84 16.10 0.27
N CYS A 320 -3.36 14.89 -0.06
CA CYS A 320 -2.12 14.72 -0.82
C CYS A 320 -2.21 15.39 -2.21
N ARG A 321 -1.06 15.56 -2.87
CA ARG A 321 -0.98 16.25 -4.19
C ARG A 321 -1.94 15.66 -5.22
N ARG A 322 -2.14 14.34 -5.20
CA ARG A 322 -3.07 13.66 -6.11
C ARG A 322 -4.53 13.96 -5.77
N CYS A 323 -4.93 13.89 -4.50
CA CYS A 323 -6.30 14.19 -4.08
C CYS A 323 -6.66 15.67 -4.26
N ALA A 324 -5.68 16.57 -4.23
CA ALA A 324 -5.89 18.00 -4.45
C ALA A 324 -5.95 18.40 -5.93
N ASP A 325 -5.57 17.50 -6.86
CA ASP A 325 -5.56 17.76 -8.30
C ASP A 325 -6.78 17.12 -8.98
N PRO A 326 -7.68 17.90 -9.59
CA PRO A 326 -8.82 17.35 -10.33
C PRO A 326 -8.44 16.37 -11.45
N ARG A 327 -7.22 16.49 -11.99
CA ARG A 327 -6.68 15.62 -13.05
C ARG A 327 -5.93 14.40 -12.51
N GLU A 328 -5.83 14.27 -11.18
CA GLU A 328 -5.10 13.21 -10.50
C GLU A 328 -3.67 13.02 -11.04
N LEU A 329 -2.90 14.11 -11.10
CA LEU A 329 -1.55 14.16 -11.66
C LEU A 329 -1.51 13.94 -13.18
N GLY A 330 -2.59 14.30 -13.87
CA GLY A 330 -2.71 14.16 -15.32
C GLY A 330 -3.17 12.77 -15.78
N THR A 331 -3.42 11.85 -14.86
CA THR A 331 -3.88 10.49 -15.19
C THR A 331 -5.34 10.45 -15.61
N ASP A 332 -6.15 11.41 -15.15
CA ASP A 332 -7.61 11.43 -15.36
C ASP A 332 -8.31 10.15 -14.86
N CYS A 333 -7.78 9.52 -13.80
CA CYS A 333 -8.28 8.24 -13.28
C CYS A 333 -9.71 8.26 -12.75
N SER A 334 -10.30 9.43 -12.49
CA SER A 334 -11.70 9.58 -12.09
C SER A 334 -12.56 10.29 -13.14
N ALA A 335 -12.00 10.67 -14.29
CA ALA A 335 -12.70 11.54 -15.24
C ALA A 335 -13.78 10.81 -16.05
N LEU A 336 -14.91 11.49 -16.28
CA LEU A 336 -16.02 11.00 -17.10
C LEU A 336 -16.09 11.72 -18.45
N VAL A 337 -16.68 11.07 -19.45
CA VAL A 337 -17.07 11.72 -20.71
C VAL A 337 -18.28 12.61 -20.45
N CYS A 338 -18.23 13.87 -20.89
CA CYS A 338 -19.37 14.78 -20.75
C CYS A 338 -20.58 14.28 -21.57
N ALA A 339 -21.71 14.05 -20.89
CA ALA A 339 -22.93 13.56 -21.53
C ALA A 339 -23.53 14.57 -22.53
N THR A 340 -23.31 15.87 -22.33
CA THR A 340 -23.85 16.95 -23.17
C THR A 340 -23.04 17.17 -24.44
N CYS A 341 -21.74 17.47 -24.33
CA CYS A 341 -20.93 17.84 -25.49
C CYS A 341 -20.10 16.70 -26.08
N ARG A 342 -19.95 15.58 -25.37
CA ARG A 342 -19.12 14.40 -25.73
C ARG A 342 -17.62 14.66 -25.94
N ALA A 343 -17.20 15.91 -26.09
CA ALA A 343 -15.81 16.30 -26.28
C ALA A 343 -15.09 16.67 -24.98
N GLY A 344 -15.84 17.15 -23.98
CA GLY A 344 -15.30 17.56 -22.69
C GLY A 344 -15.17 16.40 -21.70
N SER A 345 -14.37 16.62 -20.67
CA SER A 345 -14.20 15.71 -19.53
C SER A 345 -14.81 16.32 -18.28
N VAL A 346 -15.59 15.53 -17.56
CA VAL A 346 -16.22 15.91 -16.29
C VAL A 346 -15.32 15.45 -15.15
N ARG A 347 -14.93 16.39 -14.28
CA ARG A 347 -14.06 16.19 -13.11
C ARG A 347 -14.62 16.95 -11.91
N ALA A 348 -14.19 16.60 -10.71
CA ALA A 348 -14.48 17.38 -9.51
C ALA A 348 -14.03 18.84 -9.69
N VAL A 349 -14.89 19.80 -9.29
CA VAL A 349 -14.56 21.23 -9.31
C VAL A 349 -13.61 21.56 -8.16
N ASP A 350 -13.93 21.07 -6.96
CA ASP A 350 -13.04 21.07 -5.81
C ASP A 350 -12.87 19.62 -5.32
N PRO A 351 -11.75 18.95 -5.65
CA PRO A 351 -11.56 17.54 -5.33
C PRO A 351 -11.31 17.30 -3.84
N LEU A 352 -11.09 18.35 -3.04
CA LEU A 352 -10.98 18.26 -1.59
C LEU A 352 -12.32 18.44 -0.87
N GLU A 353 -13.39 18.75 -1.59
CA GLU A 353 -14.76 18.76 -1.08
C GLU A 353 -15.47 17.47 -1.52
N GLN A 354 -15.69 16.55 -0.58
CA GLN A 354 -16.24 15.22 -0.89
C GLN A 354 -17.64 15.32 -1.52
N THR A 355 -18.42 16.31 -1.11
CA THR A 355 -19.79 16.55 -1.61
C THR A 355 -19.84 17.52 -2.79
N GLY A 356 -18.67 17.93 -3.31
CA GLY A 356 -18.54 18.99 -4.29
C GLY A 356 -19.02 18.61 -5.68
N ASP A 357 -19.45 19.61 -6.45
CA ASP A 357 -19.92 19.42 -7.81
C ASP A 357 -18.79 18.98 -8.75
N TRP A 358 -19.21 18.30 -9.81
CA TRP A 358 -18.38 17.92 -10.93
C TRP A 358 -18.80 18.68 -12.18
N ALA A 359 -17.84 19.19 -12.95
CA ALA A 359 -18.10 20.04 -14.10
C ALA A 359 -17.31 19.61 -15.33
N CYS A 360 -17.92 19.83 -16.49
CA CYS A 360 -17.28 19.68 -17.79
C CYS A 360 -16.27 20.81 -18.04
N ASP A 361 -15.11 20.47 -18.59
CA ASP A 361 -14.06 21.43 -18.98
C ASP A 361 -14.34 22.18 -20.31
N ARG A 362 -15.46 21.91 -20.99
CA ARG A 362 -15.79 22.49 -22.32
C ARG A 362 -17.19 23.05 -22.48
N CYS A 363 -18.13 22.75 -21.58
CA CYS A 363 -19.49 23.29 -21.64
C CYS A 363 -20.05 23.46 -20.22
N SER A 364 -21.25 24.03 -20.10
CA SER A 364 -21.90 24.31 -18.80
C SER A 364 -22.47 23.07 -18.09
N HIS A 365 -22.12 21.85 -18.51
CA HIS A 365 -22.63 20.64 -17.89
C HIS A 365 -22.00 20.43 -16.51
N GLN A 366 -22.85 20.18 -15.51
CA GLN A 366 -22.50 19.91 -14.12
C GLN A 366 -23.31 18.72 -13.59
N ILE A 367 -22.77 18.01 -12.61
CA ILE A 367 -23.37 16.86 -11.93
C ILE A 367 -22.87 16.82 -10.47
N GLY A 368 -23.75 16.51 -9.52
CA GLY A 368 -23.37 16.43 -8.09
C GLY A 368 -22.58 15.16 -7.76
N ALA A 369 -21.79 15.20 -6.68
CA ALA A 369 -20.99 14.06 -6.23
C ALA A 369 -21.81 12.78 -6.01
N GLU A 370 -22.97 12.87 -5.36
CA GLU A 370 -23.83 11.71 -5.09
C GLU A 370 -24.31 11.00 -6.37
N ASP A 371 -24.60 11.75 -7.43
CA ASP A 371 -25.02 11.19 -8.72
C ASP A 371 -23.82 10.56 -9.46
N VAL A 372 -22.62 11.12 -9.29
CA VAL A 372 -21.38 10.51 -9.79
C VAL A 372 -21.11 9.20 -9.06
N GLU A 373 -21.15 9.17 -7.73
CA GLU A 373 -20.94 7.98 -6.91
C GLU A 373 -21.95 6.88 -7.28
N ARG A 374 -23.26 7.19 -7.28
CA ARG A 374 -24.30 6.24 -7.68
C ARG A 374 -24.11 5.68 -9.09
N ARG A 375 -23.58 6.48 -10.01
CA ARG A 375 -23.25 6.03 -11.36
C ARG A 375 -22.04 5.10 -11.35
N LEU A 376 -20.98 5.46 -10.63
CA LEU A 376 -19.77 4.67 -10.52
C LEU A 376 -20.01 3.33 -9.81
N ASP A 377 -20.85 3.31 -8.77
CA ASP A 377 -21.23 2.09 -8.06
C ASP A 377 -21.92 1.10 -8.99
N ARG A 378 -22.90 1.54 -9.79
CA ARG A 378 -23.55 0.66 -10.78
C ARG A 378 -22.59 0.09 -11.81
N ILE A 379 -21.60 0.87 -12.24
CA ILE A 379 -20.58 0.41 -13.20
C ILE A 379 -19.62 -0.57 -12.51
N ASN A 380 -19.27 -0.30 -11.25
CA ASN A 380 -18.47 -1.20 -10.42
C ASN A 380 -19.20 -2.54 -10.21
N ASP A 381 -20.50 -2.53 -9.90
CA ASP A 381 -21.32 -3.73 -9.75
C ASP A 381 -21.36 -4.56 -11.06
N ASP A 382 -21.49 -3.91 -12.21
CA ASP A 382 -21.42 -4.58 -13.53
C ASP A 382 -20.04 -5.22 -13.73
N LEU A 383 -18.95 -4.53 -13.37
CA LEU A 383 -17.59 -5.10 -13.44
C LEU A 383 -17.42 -6.30 -12.51
N GLU A 384 -17.88 -6.20 -11.25
CA GLU A 384 -17.79 -7.26 -10.25
C GLU A 384 -18.65 -8.48 -10.59
N SER A 385 -19.69 -8.31 -11.41
CA SER A 385 -20.53 -9.41 -11.90
C SER A 385 -19.86 -10.25 -13.00
N ILE A 386 -18.76 -9.78 -13.58
CA ILE A 386 -18.02 -10.47 -14.64
C ILE A 386 -16.99 -11.40 -13.99
N ASP A 387 -16.94 -12.66 -14.43
CA ASP A 387 -15.88 -13.57 -14.01
C ASP A 387 -14.53 -12.98 -14.42
N VAL A 388 -13.58 -12.91 -13.48
CA VAL A 388 -12.25 -12.34 -13.73
C VAL A 388 -11.44 -13.11 -14.79
N HIS A 389 -11.87 -14.31 -15.17
CA HIS A 389 -11.31 -15.15 -16.23
C HIS A 389 -12.08 -15.04 -17.57
N ASP A 390 -13.18 -14.28 -17.62
CA ASP A 390 -13.99 -14.07 -18.81
C ASP A 390 -13.47 -12.91 -19.66
N ILE A 391 -12.52 -13.23 -20.55
CA ILE A 391 -11.94 -12.27 -21.51
C ILE A 391 -13.02 -11.55 -22.34
N PRO A 392 -13.96 -12.26 -23.02
CA PRO A 392 -15.07 -11.61 -23.71
C PRO A 392 -15.90 -10.67 -22.84
N GLY A 393 -16.21 -11.08 -21.60
CA GLY A 393 -16.95 -10.25 -20.64
C GLY A 393 -16.24 -8.93 -20.36
N LEU A 394 -14.95 -8.99 -20.04
CA LEU A 394 -14.12 -7.82 -19.75
C LEU A 394 -13.92 -6.91 -20.98
N GLU A 395 -13.71 -7.47 -22.18
CA GLU A 395 -13.62 -6.69 -23.42
C GLU A 395 -14.96 -5.98 -23.73
N ASN A 396 -16.09 -6.66 -23.54
CA ASN A 396 -17.41 -6.07 -23.70
C ASN A 396 -17.67 -4.95 -22.68
N PHE A 397 -17.17 -5.09 -21.45
CA PHE A 397 -17.22 -4.03 -20.45
C PHE A 397 -16.45 -2.78 -20.91
N LEU A 398 -15.22 -2.94 -21.42
CA LEU A 398 -14.44 -1.83 -21.96
C LEU A 398 -15.17 -1.12 -23.11
N LEU A 399 -15.74 -1.88 -24.04
CA LEU A 399 -16.51 -1.34 -25.16
C LEU A 399 -17.78 -0.61 -24.71
N ARG A 400 -18.50 -1.16 -23.73
CA ARG A 400 -19.75 -0.60 -23.20
C ARG A 400 -19.53 0.76 -22.54
N TYR A 401 -18.45 0.92 -21.78
CA TYR A 401 -18.23 2.10 -20.94
C TYR A 401 -17.27 3.15 -21.52
N ARG A 402 -16.68 2.92 -22.71
CA ARG A 402 -15.76 3.88 -23.36
C ARG A 402 -16.35 5.27 -23.65
N ASP A 403 -17.67 5.35 -23.86
CA ASP A 403 -18.40 6.60 -24.15
C ASP A 403 -18.96 7.28 -22.89
N ILE A 404 -18.68 6.68 -21.73
CA ILE A 404 -19.13 7.12 -20.40
C ILE A 404 -17.92 7.51 -19.54
N LEU A 405 -16.86 6.70 -19.56
CA LEU A 405 -15.65 6.86 -18.77
C LEU A 405 -14.51 7.30 -19.68
N ARG A 406 -13.57 8.10 -19.17
CA ARG A 406 -12.35 8.42 -19.92
C ARG A 406 -11.43 7.19 -19.99
N PRO A 407 -10.52 7.10 -20.99
CA PRO A 407 -9.74 5.88 -21.25
C PRO A 407 -8.91 5.34 -20.07
N ASN A 408 -8.52 6.23 -19.17
CA ASN A 408 -7.70 5.95 -17.98
C ASN A 408 -8.52 5.86 -16.69
N HIS A 409 -9.85 5.88 -16.80
CA HIS A 409 -10.72 5.78 -15.62
C HIS A 409 -10.46 4.47 -14.88
N TYR A 410 -10.41 4.51 -13.55
CA TYR A 410 -9.96 3.38 -12.73
C TYR A 410 -10.74 2.09 -12.97
N LEU A 411 -12.05 2.16 -13.22
CA LEU A 411 -12.86 0.99 -13.56
C LEU A 411 -12.45 0.33 -14.89
N LEU A 412 -12.08 1.12 -15.90
CA LEU A 412 -11.53 0.56 -17.15
C LEU A 412 -10.13 -0.01 -16.91
N LEU A 413 -9.31 0.67 -16.10
CA LEU A 413 -7.99 0.17 -15.73
C LEU A 413 -8.06 -1.14 -14.95
N SER A 414 -9.03 -1.33 -14.07
CA SER A 414 -9.26 -2.59 -13.37
C SER A 414 -9.56 -3.73 -14.35
N ALA A 415 -10.43 -3.50 -15.34
CA ALA A 415 -10.71 -4.50 -16.38
C ALA A 415 -9.47 -4.78 -17.26
N LYS A 416 -8.74 -3.74 -17.66
CA LYS A 416 -7.47 -3.88 -18.42
C LYS A 416 -6.42 -4.64 -17.62
N TYR A 417 -6.32 -4.41 -16.31
CA TYR A 417 -5.40 -5.13 -15.44
C TYR A 417 -5.69 -6.63 -15.43
N SER A 418 -6.95 -7.02 -15.26
CA SER A 418 -7.37 -8.42 -15.36
C SER A 418 -7.02 -9.01 -16.72
N LEU A 419 -7.34 -8.30 -17.82
CA LEU A 419 -7.01 -8.71 -19.19
C LEU A 419 -5.49 -8.89 -19.39
N CYS A 420 -4.65 -8.03 -18.84
CA CYS A 420 -3.19 -8.17 -18.91
C CYS A 420 -2.72 -9.49 -18.31
N GLN A 421 -3.33 -9.93 -17.22
CA GLN A 421 -2.95 -11.16 -16.51
C GLN A 421 -3.47 -12.43 -17.18
N ILE A 422 -4.67 -12.40 -17.76
CA ILE A 422 -5.34 -13.62 -18.26
C ILE A 422 -5.12 -13.89 -19.75
N TYR A 423 -4.90 -12.85 -20.58
CA TYR A 423 -4.53 -13.07 -21.97
C TYR A 423 -3.23 -13.87 -22.06
N GLY A 424 -3.22 -14.94 -22.85
CA GLY A 424 -2.07 -15.84 -22.99
C GLY A 424 -2.01 -16.98 -21.96
N ARG A 425 -2.92 -17.02 -20.98
CA ARG A 425 -2.89 -17.98 -19.87
C ARG A 425 -4.12 -18.89 -19.74
N ILE A 426 -5.24 -18.52 -20.36
CA ILE A 426 -6.53 -19.25 -20.24
C ILE A 426 -6.85 -19.98 -21.53
N ASP A 427 -7.50 -21.14 -21.43
CA ASP A 427 -7.97 -21.93 -22.57
C ASP A 427 -8.79 -21.08 -23.56
N GLY A 428 -8.52 -21.26 -24.86
CA GLY A 428 -9.10 -20.44 -25.94
C GLY A 428 -8.32 -19.14 -26.21
N TYR A 429 -7.52 -18.69 -25.23
CA TYR A 429 -6.67 -17.51 -25.32
C TYR A 429 -5.24 -17.79 -24.85
N LEU A 430 -4.79 -19.06 -24.92
CA LEU A 430 -3.39 -19.37 -24.68
C LEU A 430 -2.54 -18.67 -25.74
N LEU A 431 -1.31 -18.28 -25.40
CA LEU A 431 -0.48 -17.49 -26.30
C LEU A 431 -0.35 -18.08 -27.74
N PRO A 432 -0.24 -19.41 -27.94
CA PRO A 432 -0.23 -20.00 -29.28
C PRO A 432 -1.58 -19.99 -30.02
N GLN A 433 -2.68 -19.79 -29.30
CA GLN A 433 -4.07 -19.78 -29.80
C GLN A 433 -4.56 -18.37 -30.15
N MET A 434 -3.92 -17.34 -29.59
CA MET A 434 -4.33 -15.95 -29.76
C MET A 434 -4.11 -15.43 -31.19
N SER A 435 -5.04 -14.62 -31.67
CA SER A 435 -4.86 -13.87 -32.92
C SER A 435 -3.79 -12.78 -32.78
N PRO A 436 -3.14 -12.34 -33.88
CA PRO A 436 -2.26 -11.17 -33.85
C PRO A 436 -2.93 -9.94 -33.22
N GLU A 437 -4.23 -9.77 -33.45
CA GLU A 437 -5.04 -8.68 -32.90
C GLU A 437 -5.23 -8.80 -31.38
N ASP A 438 -5.44 -10.00 -30.85
CA ASP A 438 -5.50 -10.22 -29.38
C ASP A 438 -4.14 -9.96 -28.73
N ILE A 439 -3.05 -10.38 -29.37
CA ILE A 439 -1.69 -10.15 -28.85
C ILE A 439 -1.37 -8.65 -28.85
N ALA A 440 -1.74 -7.92 -29.91
CA ALA A 440 -1.60 -6.47 -29.99
C ALA A 440 -2.48 -5.74 -28.95
N ARG A 441 -3.68 -6.25 -28.67
CA ARG A 441 -4.54 -5.74 -27.59
C ARG A 441 -3.89 -5.91 -26.22
N LYS A 442 -3.34 -7.10 -25.92
CA LYS A 442 -2.57 -7.32 -24.69
C LYS A 442 -1.39 -6.35 -24.57
N GLU A 443 -0.64 -6.13 -25.65
CA GLU A 443 0.46 -5.15 -25.68
C GLU A 443 -0.05 -3.74 -25.33
N SER A 444 -1.13 -3.29 -25.97
CA SER A 444 -1.73 -1.96 -25.73
C SER A 444 -2.14 -1.78 -24.27
N TYR A 445 -2.88 -2.75 -23.72
CA TYR A 445 -3.35 -2.68 -22.33
C TYR A 445 -2.20 -2.64 -21.33
N CYS A 446 -1.15 -3.45 -21.53
CA CYS A 446 0.02 -3.42 -20.66
C CYS A 446 0.73 -2.05 -20.71
N ARG A 447 0.87 -1.46 -21.90
CA ARG A 447 1.51 -0.14 -22.07
C ARG A 447 0.70 0.98 -21.46
N GLU A 448 -0.59 1.06 -21.78
CA GLU A 448 -1.51 2.05 -21.22
C GLU A 448 -1.54 1.97 -19.69
N PHE A 449 -1.55 0.75 -19.14
CA PHE A 449 -1.54 0.56 -17.70
C PHE A 449 -0.22 0.99 -17.06
N LEU A 450 0.93 0.67 -17.69
CA LEU A 450 2.25 1.12 -17.24
C LEU A 450 2.37 2.64 -17.15
N GLU A 451 1.84 3.36 -18.15
CA GLU A 451 1.83 4.83 -18.16
C GLU A 451 1.12 5.42 -16.93
N ILE A 452 0.06 4.77 -16.44
CA ILE A 452 -0.68 5.22 -15.27
C ILE A 452 0.02 4.86 -13.97
N ILE A 453 0.48 3.61 -13.82
CA ILE A 453 1.12 3.19 -12.56
C ILE A 453 2.50 3.83 -12.36
N ASP A 454 3.21 4.19 -13.43
CA ASP A 454 4.45 4.96 -13.32
C ASP A 454 4.23 6.36 -12.70
N VAL A 455 2.99 6.87 -12.71
CA VAL A 455 2.59 8.11 -12.02
C VAL A 455 2.03 7.83 -10.63
N LEU A 456 1.16 6.81 -10.49
CA LEU A 456 0.38 6.58 -9.28
C LEU A 456 1.07 5.70 -8.23
N ASP A 457 1.89 4.74 -8.66
CA ASP A 457 2.55 3.76 -7.81
C ASP A 457 3.99 3.49 -8.32
N PRO A 458 4.86 4.52 -8.31
CA PRO A 458 6.12 4.52 -9.04
C PRO A 458 7.20 3.65 -8.41
N GLY A 459 8.12 3.18 -9.26
CA GLY A 459 9.38 2.60 -8.83
C GLY A 459 9.35 1.08 -8.68
N LEU A 460 9.93 0.56 -7.59
CA LEU A 460 10.07 -0.86 -7.32
C LEU A 460 8.80 -1.43 -6.67
N THR A 461 7.69 -1.39 -7.42
CA THR A 461 6.36 -1.80 -6.96
C THR A 461 5.92 -3.10 -7.63
N ARG A 462 5.30 -4.00 -6.86
CA ARG A 462 4.85 -5.32 -7.33
C ARG A 462 4.04 -5.24 -8.62
N LEU A 463 3.07 -4.32 -8.67
CA LEU A 463 2.18 -4.11 -9.82
C LEU A 463 2.97 -3.80 -11.10
N ARG A 464 4.01 -2.96 -11.00
CA ARG A 464 4.86 -2.61 -12.13
C ARG A 464 5.70 -3.80 -12.60
N GLY A 465 6.28 -4.56 -11.68
CA GLY A 465 7.03 -5.78 -12.01
C GLY A 465 6.18 -6.81 -12.75
N LEU A 466 4.93 -6.98 -12.32
CA LEU A 466 3.96 -7.88 -12.94
C LEU A 466 3.61 -7.47 -14.36
N ILE A 467 3.25 -6.20 -14.58
CA ILE A 467 2.82 -5.75 -15.91
C ILE A 467 4.00 -5.71 -16.89
N MET A 468 5.21 -5.41 -16.42
CA MET A 468 6.41 -5.53 -17.27
C MET A 468 6.70 -6.99 -17.64
N TYR A 469 6.44 -7.94 -16.73
CA TYR A 469 6.46 -9.37 -17.07
C TYR A 469 5.40 -9.68 -18.13
N GLU A 470 4.15 -9.25 -17.96
CA GLU A 470 3.10 -9.56 -18.94
C GLU A 470 3.35 -8.94 -20.32
N LEU A 471 3.99 -7.77 -20.38
CA LEU A 471 4.30 -7.06 -21.63
C LEU A 471 5.41 -7.72 -22.46
N HIS A 472 6.36 -8.43 -21.83
CA HIS A 472 7.51 -8.98 -22.58
C HIS A 472 7.07 -9.99 -23.66
N ALA A 473 6.08 -10.82 -23.33
CA ALA A 473 5.59 -11.90 -24.19
C ALA A 473 4.95 -11.38 -25.50
N PRO A 474 3.93 -10.49 -25.47
CA PRO A 474 3.33 -9.97 -26.69
C PRO A 474 4.34 -9.19 -27.55
N VAL A 475 5.25 -8.41 -26.94
CA VAL A 475 6.30 -7.70 -27.68
C VAL A 475 7.21 -8.69 -28.43
N MET A 476 7.62 -9.78 -27.78
CA MET A 476 8.46 -10.81 -28.40
C MET A 476 7.74 -11.52 -29.55
N VAL A 477 6.50 -11.96 -29.32
CA VAL A 477 5.73 -12.72 -30.32
C VAL A 477 5.42 -11.86 -31.54
N LEU A 478 4.96 -10.62 -31.36
CA LEU A 478 4.69 -9.72 -32.47
C LEU A 478 5.97 -9.39 -33.26
N ALA A 479 7.10 -9.20 -32.57
CA ALA A 479 8.38 -8.98 -33.24
C ALA A 479 8.81 -10.21 -34.07
N GLN A 480 8.63 -11.43 -33.56
CA GLN A 480 8.94 -12.68 -34.28
C GLN A 480 8.04 -12.85 -35.51
N MET A 481 6.73 -12.62 -35.37
CA MET A 481 5.80 -12.71 -36.49
C MET A 481 6.12 -11.67 -37.57
N ALA A 482 6.39 -10.43 -37.16
CA ALA A 482 6.69 -9.35 -38.08
C ALA A 482 8.00 -9.59 -38.87
N ILE A 483 9.05 -10.14 -38.26
CA ILE A 483 10.28 -10.45 -38.98
C ILE A 483 10.12 -11.66 -39.92
N GLN A 484 9.37 -12.69 -39.50
CA GLN A 484 9.08 -13.86 -40.33
C GLN A 484 8.25 -13.49 -41.57
N ASN A 485 7.31 -12.57 -41.42
CA ASN A 485 6.47 -12.06 -42.50
C ASN A 485 7.15 -10.94 -43.33
N GLY A 486 8.39 -10.57 -43.03
CA GLY A 486 9.12 -9.51 -43.73
C GLY A 486 8.55 -8.10 -43.53
N GLN A 487 7.75 -7.89 -42.47
CA GLN A 487 7.11 -6.60 -42.16
C GLN A 487 8.05 -5.62 -41.44
N ILE A 488 9.09 -6.13 -40.78
CA ILE A 488 10.11 -5.31 -40.11
C ILE A 488 11.52 -5.68 -40.55
N SER A 489 12.45 -4.73 -40.42
CA SER A 489 13.86 -4.97 -40.68
C SER A 489 14.54 -5.74 -39.53
N ARG A 490 15.70 -6.34 -39.80
CA ARG A 490 16.54 -6.95 -38.76
C ARG A 490 16.94 -5.95 -37.66
N GLN A 491 17.13 -4.67 -38.02
CA GLN A 491 17.46 -3.61 -37.04
C GLN A 491 16.27 -3.32 -36.12
N GLU A 492 15.06 -3.25 -36.66
CA GLU A 492 13.84 -3.06 -35.87
C GLU A 492 13.56 -4.27 -34.97
N PHE A 493 13.76 -5.49 -35.48
CA PHE A 493 13.67 -6.70 -34.66
C PHE A 493 14.66 -6.68 -33.49
N GLN A 494 15.92 -6.28 -33.72
CA GLN A 494 16.91 -6.11 -32.65
C GLN A 494 16.50 -5.03 -31.63
N ARG A 495 15.86 -3.94 -32.07
CA ARG A 495 15.33 -2.90 -31.17
C ARG A 495 14.24 -3.46 -30.26
N ARG A 496 13.30 -4.22 -30.81
CA ARG A 496 12.24 -4.91 -30.05
C ARG A 496 12.82 -5.94 -29.09
N LEU A 497 13.86 -6.69 -29.49
CA LEU A 497 14.53 -7.64 -28.61
C LEU A 497 15.21 -6.95 -27.41
N LYS A 498 15.86 -5.81 -27.63
CA LYS A 498 16.42 -4.99 -26.53
C LYS A 498 15.34 -4.49 -25.57
N GLU A 499 14.16 -4.16 -26.09
CA GLU A 499 13.01 -3.81 -25.26
C GLU A 499 12.56 -4.99 -24.40
N VAL A 500 12.42 -6.19 -24.98
CA VAL A 500 12.08 -7.42 -24.23
C VAL A 500 13.09 -7.69 -23.11
N VAL A 501 14.39 -7.56 -23.40
CA VAL A 501 15.45 -7.70 -22.38
C VAL A 501 15.27 -6.69 -21.25
N LYS A 502 15.00 -5.42 -21.57
CA LYS A 502 14.76 -4.38 -20.55
C LYS A 502 13.51 -4.68 -19.71
N LEU A 503 12.43 -5.15 -20.34
CA LEU A 503 11.20 -5.52 -19.64
C LEU A 503 11.46 -6.65 -18.63
N LEU A 504 12.15 -7.71 -19.06
CA LEU A 504 12.51 -8.84 -18.21
C LEU A 504 13.50 -8.45 -17.10
N GLN A 505 14.49 -7.61 -17.38
CA GLN A 505 15.45 -7.14 -16.37
C GLN A 505 14.74 -6.40 -15.24
N VAL A 506 13.91 -5.41 -15.59
CA VAL A 506 13.19 -4.62 -14.59
C VAL A 506 12.15 -5.47 -13.86
N SER A 507 11.46 -6.37 -14.57
CA SER A 507 10.53 -7.32 -13.96
C SER A 507 11.23 -8.22 -12.94
N ARG A 508 12.36 -8.84 -13.30
CA ARG A 508 13.21 -9.62 -12.39
C ARG A 508 13.60 -8.80 -11.16
N ASP A 509 14.16 -7.61 -11.37
CA ASP A 509 14.70 -6.79 -10.29
C ASP A 509 13.63 -6.38 -9.27
N ILE A 510 12.37 -6.25 -9.70
CA ILE A 510 11.23 -5.96 -8.83
C ILE A 510 10.69 -7.23 -8.20
N LEU A 511 10.35 -8.24 -9.01
CA LEU A 511 9.62 -9.41 -8.56
C LEU A 511 10.48 -10.35 -7.69
N CYS A 512 11.80 -10.34 -7.85
CA CYS A 512 12.70 -11.06 -6.93
C CYS A 512 12.78 -10.42 -5.54
N LEU A 513 12.24 -9.22 -5.33
CA LEU A 513 12.10 -8.62 -4.00
C LEU A 513 10.86 -9.14 -3.26
N GLU A 514 9.94 -9.83 -3.95
CA GLU A 514 8.80 -10.49 -3.35
C GLU A 514 9.25 -11.75 -2.60
N PRO A 515 8.51 -12.20 -1.56
CA PRO A 515 8.98 -13.26 -0.68
C PRO A 515 9.22 -14.59 -1.41
N GLU A 516 10.23 -15.34 -0.98
CA GLU A 516 10.50 -16.68 -1.52
C GLU A 516 9.27 -17.59 -1.37
N GLY A 517 8.92 -18.28 -2.45
CA GLY A 517 7.73 -19.15 -2.50
C GLY A 517 6.42 -18.42 -2.84
N SER A 518 6.42 -17.09 -3.00
CA SER A 518 5.32 -16.37 -3.63
C SER A 518 5.28 -16.62 -5.14
N THR A 519 4.10 -16.40 -5.75
CA THR A 519 3.92 -16.52 -7.20
C THR A 519 4.77 -15.48 -7.93
N GLU A 520 4.84 -14.27 -7.39
CA GLU A 520 5.59 -13.14 -7.92
C GLU A 520 7.09 -13.41 -7.90
N ASN A 521 7.64 -13.92 -6.80
CA ASN A 521 9.05 -14.29 -6.74
C ASN A 521 9.39 -15.37 -7.79
N ALA A 522 8.53 -16.37 -7.95
CA ALA A 522 8.68 -17.39 -8.99
C ALA A 522 8.67 -16.78 -10.42
N MET A 523 7.82 -15.79 -10.67
CA MET A 523 7.84 -15.02 -11.94
C MET A 523 9.14 -14.24 -12.13
N GLY A 524 9.68 -13.64 -11.07
CA GLY A 524 11.00 -12.97 -11.09
C GLY A 524 12.14 -13.93 -11.45
N LEU A 525 12.14 -15.14 -10.87
CA LEU A 525 13.10 -16.19 -11.20
C LEU A 525 12.94 -16.69 -12.65
N ALA A 526 11.70 -16.82 -13.13
CA ALA A 526 11.44 -17.16 -14.53
C ALA A 526 11.94 -16.07 -15.50
N ALA A 527 11.81 -14.79 -15.14
CA ALA A 527 12.39 -13.69 -15.90
C ALA A 527 13.93 -13.75 -15.93
N ALA A 528 14.57 -14.11 -14.81
CA ALA A 528 16.02 -14.32 -14.76
C ALA A 528 16.48 -15.47 -15.66
N ASP A 529 15.78 -16.60 -15.64
CA ASP A 529 16.05 -17.74 -16.52
C ASP A 529 15.87 -17.39 -18.01
N ALA A 530 14.82 -16.63 -18.35
CA ALA A 530 14.61 -16.13 -19.70
C ALA A 530 15.76 -15.24 -20.19
N LEU A 531 16.26 -14.33 -19.34
CA LEU A 531 17.42 -13.49 -19.66
C LEU A 531 18.69 -14.32 -19.92
N ASN A 532 18.96 -15.32 -19.08
CA ASN A 532 20.09 -16.23 -19.27
C ASN A 532 20.01 -16.97 -20.61
N LYS A 533 18.81 -17.46 -20.98
CA LYS A 533 18.56 -18.12 -22.28
C LYS A 533 18.73 -17.18 -23.47
N MET A 534 18.52 -15.88 -23.28
CA MET A 534 18.76 -14.84 -24.28
C MET A 534 20.23 -14.40 -24.35
N GLY A 535 21.11 -14.93 -23.49
CA GLY A 535 22.53 -14.58 -23.43
C GLY A 535 22.81 -13.20 -22.82
N CYS A 536 21.94 -12.74 -21.92
CA CYS A 536 22.03 -11.46 -21.22
C CYS A 536 22.50 -11.60 -19.78
#